data_AF-A0A4Q3SET4-F1
#
_entry.id   AF-A0A4Q3SET4-F1
#
_cell.length_a   1.000
_cell.length_b   1.000
_cell.length_c   1.000
_cell.angle_alpha   90.00
_cell.angle_beta   90.00
_cell.angle_gamma   90.00
#
_symmetry.space_group_name_H-M   'P 1'
#
loop_
_entity.id
_entity.type
_entity.pdbx_description
1 polymer ?
#
loop_
_entity_poly.entity_id
_entity_poly.type
_entity_poly.pdbx_seq_one_letter_code
_entity_poly.pdbx_strand_id
1 'polypeptide(L)'
;MRNATFINVVQTSFSYLISDFGFKDIETQQQDLVASVVYRRSGFWVNLTYYWFDERFMFFLNDGSKVIDFMDLFLRNEPLLDEHDFKPTIDDFESGLQRHARYLKLYGAEILTTLKVR
;
A
#
# COMPACT_ATOMS: atom_id res chain seq x y z
N MET A 1 -14.32 -14.11 6.52
CA MET A 1 -14.27 -13.06 7.57
C MET A 1 -12.97 -12.25 7.54
N ARG A 2 -11.77 -12.83 7.33
CA ARG A 2 -10.50 -12.05 7.30
C ARG A 2 -10.38 -11.04 6.14
N ASN A 3 -10.89 -11.34 4.94
CA ASN A 3 -10.79 -10.43 3.78
C ASN A 3 -11.58 -9.13 3.93
N ALA A 4 -12.81 -9.19 4.45
CA ALA A 4 -13.63 -7.99 4.66
C ALA A 4 -13.00 -7.06 5.72
N THR A 5 -12.46 -7.64 6.81
CA THR A 5 -11.71 -6.88 7.82
C THR A 5 -10.47 -6.23 7.21
N PHE A 6 -9.67 -6.99 6.44
CA PHE A 6 -8.52 -6.46 5.71
C PHE A 6 -8.90 -5.25 4.85
N ILE A 7 -9.91 -5.40 3.99
CA ILE A 7 -10.36 -4.33 3.08
C ILE A 7 -10.74 -3.07 3.87
N ASN A 8 -11.53 -3.22 4.94
CA ASN A 8 -11.96 -2.08 5.77
C ASN A 8 -10.78 -1.36 6.44
N VAL A 9 -9.85 -2.12 7.02
CA VAL A 9 -8.66 -1.57 7.70
C VAL A 9 -7.75 -0.85 6.71
N VAL A 10 -7.54 -1.43 5.52
CA VAL A 10 -6.79 -0.79 4.42
C VAL A 10 -7.46 0.49 3.98
N GLN A 11 -8.75 0.44 3.67
CA GLN A 11 -9.49 1.61 3.20
C GLN A 11 -9.44 2.78 4.17
N THR A 12 -9.51 2.48 5.47
CA THR A 12 -9.40 3.49 6.53
C THR A 12 -7.98 4.07 6.59
N SER A 13 -6.96 3.21 6.66
CA SER A 13 -5.56 3.62 6.85
C SER A 13 -4.98 4.38 5.65
N PHE A 14 -5.44 4.05 4.44
CA PHE A 14 -5.00 4.65 3.18
C PHE A 14 -6.00 5.63 2.57
N SER A 15 -7.04 6.03 3.31
CA SER A 15 -8.02 7.05 2.89
C SER A 15 -7.37 8.37 2.44
N TYR A 16 -6.19 8.69 2.99
CA TYR A 16 -5.41 9.87 2.62
C TYR A 16 -4.95 9.88 1.15
N LEU A 17 -4.82 8.72 0.50
CA LEU A 17 -4.50 8.65 -0.93
C LEU A 17 -5.56 9.39 -1.75
N ILE A 18 -6.82 9.37 -1.29
CA ILE A 18 -7.92 10.10 -1.90
C ILE A 18 -7.82 11.59 -1.52
N SER A 19 -7.82 11.91 -0.22
CA SER A 19 -7.95 13.29 0.26
C SER A 19 -6.74 14.16 -0.09
N ASP A 20 -5.52 13.61 -0.02
CA ASP A 20 -4.29 14.39 -0.08
C ASP A 20 -3.62 14.29 -1.47
N PHE A 21 -3.81 13.14 -2.14
CA PHE A 21 -3.14 12.78 -3.38
C PHE A 21 -4.08 12.55 -4.57
N GLY A 22 -5.40 12.62 -4.39
CA GLY A 22 -6.37 12.64 -5.49
C GLY A 22 -6.53 11.32 -6.26
N PHE A 23 -6.28 10.18 -5.60
CA PHE A 23 -6.69 8.86 -6.12
C PHE A 23 -8.22 8.76 -6.15
N LYS A 24 -8.78 8.11 -7.18
CA LYS A 24 -10.24 8.12 -7.43
C LYS A 24 -10.84 6.75 -7.66
N ASP A 25 -10.14 5.88 -8.39
CA ASP A 25 -10.66 4.55 -8.69
C ASP A 25 -10.13 3.56 -7.64
N ILE A 26 -11.02 3.08 -6.77
CA ILE A 26 -10.70 2.12 -5.72
C ILE A 26 -11.34 0.80 -6.10
N GLU A 27 -10.50 -0.20 -6.36
CA GLU A 27 -10.95 -1.56 -6.63
C GLU A 27 -10.61 -2.47 -5.47
N THR A 28 -11.58 -3.27 -5.06
CA THR A 28 -11.38 -4.36 -4.11
C THR A 28 -11.47 -5.68 -4.86
N GLN A 29 -10.41 -6.47 -4.81
CA GLN A 29 -10.38 -7.79 -5.43
C GLN A 29 -10.29 -8.84 -4.32
N GLN A 30 -11.04 -9.93 -4.47
CA GLN A 30 -10.99 -11.06 -3.57
C GLN A 30 -11.08 -12.34 -4.39
N GLN A 31 -10.03 -13.16 -4.31
CA GLN A 31 -9.99 -14.47 -4.97
C GLN A 31 -9.26 -15.45 -4.07
N ASP A 32 -9.95 -16.52 -3.68
CA ASP A 32 -9.43 -17.61 -2.86
C ASP A 32 -8.67 -17.12 -1.60
N LEU A 33 -7.34 -17.27 -1.63
CA LEU A 33 -6.39 -16.96 -0.56
C LEU A 33 -5.79 -15.55 -0.68
N VAL A 34 -6.36 -14.69 -1.53
CA VAL A 34 -5.86 -13.35 -1.81
C VAL A 34 -6.97 -12.31 -1.69
N ALA A 35 -6.66 -11.20 -1.02
CA ALA A 35 -7.47 -10.00 -1.06
C ALA A 35 -6.60 -8.78 -1.35
N SER A 36 -7.08 -7.87 -2.18
CA SER A 36 -6.36 -6.66 -2.58
C SER A 36 -7.27 -5.44 -2.55
N VAL A 37 -6.70 -4.30 -2.17
CA VAL A 37 -7.28 -2.97 -2.39
C VAL A 37 -6.33 -2.19 -3.29
N VAL A 38 -6.85 -1.69 -4.41
CA VAL A 38 -6.07 -0.98 -5.41
C VAL A 38 -6.60 0.43 -5.54
N TYR A 39 -5.75 1.43 -5.31
CA TYR A 39 -6.04 2.84 -5.54
C TYR A 39 -5.40 3.26 -6.85
N ARG A 40 -6.16 3.85 -7.79
CA ARG A 40 -5.61 4.35 -9.06
C ARG A 40 -5.76 5.86 -9.25
N ARG A 41 -4.79 6.42 -9.98
CA ARG A 41 -4.74 7.82 -10.42
C ARG A 41 -3.84 7.94 -11.65
N SER A 42 -4.38 8.38 -12.79
CA SER A 42 -3.65 8.82 -13.99
C SER A 42 -2.27 8.18 -14.22
N GLY A 43 -2.23 6.88 -14.53
CA GLY A 43 -0.97 6.16 -14.79
C GLY A 43 -0.33 5.54 -13.56
N PHE A 44 -0.72 5.92 -12.34
CA PHE A 44 -0.25 5.30 -11.11
C PHE A 44 -1.30 4.43 -10.44
N TRP A 45 -0.84 3.39 -9.76
CA TRP A 45 -1.66 2.70 -8.76
C TRP A 45 -0.86 2.21 -7.57
N VAL A 46 -1.51 2.23 -6.40
CA VAL A 46 -1.04 1.60 -5.18
C VAL A 46 -1.86 0.33 -4.99
N ASN A 47 -1.20 -0.82 -4.92
CA ASN A 47 -1.83 -2.11 -4.64
C ASN A 47 -1.40 -2.61 -3.26
N LEU A 48 -2.37 -2.80 -2.38
CA LEU A 48 -2.18 -3.39 -1.06
C LEU A 48 -2.82 -4.77 -1.06
N THR A 49 -2.02 -5.82 -0.92
CA THR A 49 -2.46 -7.22 -1.06
C THR A 49 -2.14 -8.03 0.18
N TYR A 50 -3.08 -8.90 0.55
CA TYR A 50 -2.94 -9.90 1.58
C TYR A 50 -2.90 -11.30 0.96
N TYR A 51 -1.88 -12.08 1.30
CA TYR A 51 -1.75 -13.50 0.91
C TYR A 51 -1.92 -14.39 2.14
N TRP A 52 -2.97 -15.23 2.15
CA TRP A 52 -3.32 -16.03 3.34
C TRP A 52 -2.33 -17.15 3.63
N PHE A 53 -1.63 -17.68 2.62
CA PHE A 53 -0.72 -18.82 2.80
C PHE A 53 0.58 -18.44 3.52
N ASP A 54 1.03 -17.20 3.36
CA ASP A 54 2.23 -16.65 4.00
C ASP A 54 1.85 -15.75 5.19
N GLU A 55 0.56 -15.47 5.36
CA GLU A 55 0.00 -14.49 6.30
C GLU A 55 0.67 -13.10 6.21
N ARG A 56 1.33 -12.81 5.08
CA ARG A 56 2.04 -11.56 4.81
C ARG A 56 1.22 -10.60 3.96
N PHE A 57 1.43 -9.33 4.24
CA PHE A 57 0.92 -8.24 3.42
C PHE A 57 2.03 -7.72 2.50
N MET A 58 1.67 -7.46 1.24
CA MET A 58 2.56 -6.90 0.24
C MET A 58 1.98 -5.61 -0.31
N PHE A 59 2.86 -4.62 -0.51
CA PHE A 59 2.47 -3.27 -0.91
C PHE A 59 3.30 -2.83 -2.09
N PHE A 60 2.64 -2.39 -3.15
CA PHE A 60 3.27 -2.07 -4.41
C PHE A 60 2.84 -0.72 -4.92
N LEU A 61 3.79 0.00 -5.51
CA LEU A 61 3.55 1.14 -6.37
C LEU A 61 3.75 0.70 -7.82
N ASN A 62 2.88 1.14 -8.70
CA ASN A 62 3.08 1.01 -10.13
C ASN A 62 2.85 2.35 -10.82
N ASP A 63 3.70 2.68 -11.80
CA ASP A 63 3.66 3.92 -12.59
C ASP A 63 3.14 3.71 -14.03
N GLY A 64 2.54 2.56 -14.30
CA GLY A 64 2.08 2.08 -15.60
C GLY A 64 3.11 1.27 -16.37
N SER A 65 4.40 1.34 -15.99
CA SER A 65 5.50 0.66 -16.68
C SER A 65 6.29 -0.28 -15.77
N LYS A 66 6.40 0.05 -14.48
CA LYS A 66 7.19 -0.69 -13.50
C LYS A 66 6.38 -0.90 -12.23
N VAL A 67 6.58 -2.05 -11.61
CA VAL A 67 6.14 -2.34 -10.24
C VAL A 67 7.34 -2.17 -9.32
N ILE A 68 7.15 -1.40 -8.26
CA ILE A 68 8.13 -1.21 -7.19
C ILE A 68 7.46 -1.67 -5.90
N ASP A 69 8.08 -2.61 -5.18
CA ASP A 69 7.62 -2.91 -3.83
C ASP A 69 7.96 -1.75 -2.87
N PHE A 70 7.15 -1.57 -1.84
CA PHE A 70 7.36 -0.46 -0.92
C PHE A 70 8.66 -0.59 -0.11
N MET A 71 9.16 -1.81 0.08
CA MET A 71 10.42 -2.07 0.77
C MET A 71 11.59 -1.42 0.02
N ASP A 72 11.68 -1.63 -1.29
CA ASP A 72 12.67 -1.03 -2.18
C ASP A 72 12.59 0.49 -2.19
N LEU A 73 11.39 1.05 -2.04
CA LEU A 73 11.19 2.50 -1.94
C LEU A 73 11.68 3.05 -0.60
N PHE A 74 11.36 2.38 0.51
CA PHE A 74 11.64 2.87 1.85
C PHE A 74 13.08 2.65 2.28
N LEU A 75 13.70 1.51 1.94
CA LEU A 75 15.11 1.20 2.30
C LEU A 75 16.11 2.21 1.72
N ARG A 76 15.78 2.87 0.61
CA ARG A 76 16.60 3.95 0.04
C ARG A 76 16.71 5.16 0.96
N ASN A 77 15.69 5.39 1.77
CA ASN A 77 15.58 6.55 2.65
C ASN A 77 15.88 6.19 4.12
N GLU A 78 15.58 4.94 4.52
CA GLU A 78 15.77 4.45 5.89
C GLU A 78 16.42 3.05 5.87
N PRO A 79 17.75 2.95 5.70
CA PRO A 79 18.45 1.69 5.47
C PRO A 79 18.57 0.78 6.70
N LEU A 80 18.17 1.26 7.88
CA LEU A 80 18.24 0.53 9.16
C LEU A 80 16.92 -0.13 9.56
N LEU A 81 15.89 -0.06 8.71
CA LEU A 81 14.60 -0.68 8.99
C LEU A 81 14.67 -2.21 8.83
N ASP A 82 13.87 -2.90 9.65
CA ASP A 82 13.78 -4.36 9.67
C ASP A 82 12.83 -4.87 8.56
N GLU A 83 13.04 -6.09 8.06
CA GLU A 83 12.14 -6.72 7.08
C GLU A 83 10.69 -6.82 7.60
N HIS A 84 10.51 -7.02 8.91
CA HIS A 84 9.21 -7.06 9.57
C HIS A 84 8.46 -5.72 9.50
N ASP A 85 9.16 -4.59 9.36
CA ASP A 85 8.53 -3.30 9.14
C ASP A 85 7.93 -3.15 7.74
N PHE A 86 8.36 -4.00 6.79
CA PHE A 86 7.95 -3.95 5.38
C PHE A 86 6.97 -5.05 4.96
N LYS A 87 6.93 -6.14 5.72
CA LYS A 87 6.09 -7.31 5.47
C LYS A 87 5.39 -7.72 6.77
N PRO A 88 4.43 -6.91 7.25
CA PRO A 88 3.71 -7.25 8.46
C PRO A 88 2.98 -8.58 8.29
N THR A 89 2.71 -9.24 9.41
CA THR A 89 1.96 -10.48 9.49
C THR A 89 0.56 -10.20 10.01
N ILE A 90 -0.27 -11.24 10.09
CA ILE A 90 -1.62 -11.14 10.67
C ILE A 90 -1.61 -10.58 12.11
N ASP A 91 -0.55 -10.85 12.88
CA ASP A 91 -0.46 -10.50 14.30
C ASP A 91 -0.15 -9.02 14.54
N ASP A 92 0.57 -8.37 13.61
CA ASP A 92 0.96 -6.95 13.71
C ASP A 92 0.38 -6.08 12.59
N PHE A 93 -0.55 -6.64 11.81
CA PHE A 93 -1.09 -6.06 10.57
C PHE A 93 -1.45 -4.58 10.67
N GLU A 94 -2.32 -4.20 11.63
CA GLU A 94 -2.78 -2.82 11.73
C GLU A 94 -1.63 -1.86 12.00
N SER A 95 -0.70 -2.26 12.88
CA SER A 95 0.46 -1.45 13.23
C SER A 95 1.42 -1.33 12.05
N GLY A 96 1.69 -2.42 11.33
CA GLY A 96 2.55 -2.42 10.14
C GLY A 96 1.94 -1.60 9.00
N LEU A 97 0.63 -1.71 8.80
CA LEU A 97 -0.09 -0.93 7.81
C LEU A 97 -0.03 0.57 8.11
N GLN A 98 -0.15 0.97 9.37
CA GLN A 98 0.03 2.36 9.80
C GLN A 98 1.47 2.85 9.56
N ARG A 99 2.49 2.00 9.81
CA ARG A 99 3.90 2.31 9.47
C ARG A 99 4.07 2.52 7.96
N HIS A 100 3.54 1.62 7.14
CA HIS A 100 3.55 1.77 5.68
C HIS A 100 2.86 3.04 5.20
N ALA A 101 1.68 3.36 5.74
CA ALA A 101 0.96 4.59 5.41
C ALA A 101 1.80 5.83 5.75
N ARG A 102 2.49 5.82 6.89
CA ARG A 102 3.40 6.89 7.29
C ARG A 102 4.61 6.99 6.36
N TYR A 103 5.28 5.89 6.05
CA TYR A 103 6.46 5.90 5.17
C TYR A 103 6.12 6.31 3.75
N LEU A 104 4.98 5.86 3.21
CA LEU A 104 4.54 6.30 1.90
C LEU A 104 4.25 7.82 1.88
N LYS A 105 3.69 8.39 2.94
CA LYS A 105 3.53 9.84 3.08
C LYS A 105 4.86 10.59 3.15
N LEU A 106 5.88 10.02 3.81
CA LEU A 106 7.16 10.69 4.01
C LEU A 106 8.06 10.59 2.77
N TYR A 107 8.22 9.38 2.24
CA TYR A 107 9.21 9.08 1.20
C TYR A 107 8.59 8.88 -0.19
N GLY A 108 7.30 8.56 -0.25
CA GLY A 108 6.56 8.42 -1.50
C GLY A 108 5.86 9.70 -1.95
N ALA A 109 5.79 10.75 -1.12
CA ALA A 109 5.02 11.96 -1.43
C ALA A 109 5.43 12.63 -2.74
N GLU A 110 6.73 12.70 -3.07
CA GLU A 110 7.18 13.23 -4.35
C GLU A 110 6.58 12.45 -5.52
N ILE A 111 6.64 11.12 -5.45
CA ILE A 111 6.09 10.22 -6.48
C ILE A 111 4.56 10.35 -6.57
N LEU A 112 3.89 10.41 -5.41
CA LEU A 112 2.44 10.57 -5.34
C LEU A 112 1.98 11.98 -5.75
N THR A 113 2.87 12.99 -5.76
CA THR A 113 2.56 14.38 -6.12
C THR A 113 3.00 14.78 -7.53
N THR A 114 3.82 13.99 -8.23
CA THR A 114 4.38 14.34 -9.55
C THR A 114 3.34 14.50 -10.67
N LEU A 115 2.05 14.33 -10.36
CA LEU A 115 0.90 14.61 -11.24
C LEU A 115 -0.09 15.64 -10.66
N LYS A 116 0.29 16.46 -9.68
CA LYS A 116 -0.51 17.66 -9.34
C LYS A 116 -0.38 18.63 -10.52
N VAL A 117 -1.35 18.53 -11.44
CA VAL A 117 -1.61 19.44 -12.57
C VAL A 117 -0.59 19.33 -13.72
N ARG A 118 -0.99 18.63 -14.78
CA ARG A 118 -0.85 19.17 -16.13
C ARG A 118 -2.23 19.62 -16.58
#